data_AF-A0A2R6JEL9-F1
#
_entry.id   AF-A0A2R6JEL9-F1
#
_cell.length_a   1.000
_cell.length_b   1.000
_cell.length_c   1.000
_cell.angle_alpha   90.00
_cell.angle_beta   90.00
_cell.angle_gamma   90.00
#
_symmetry.space_group_name_H-M   'P 1'
#
loop_
_entity.id
_entity.type
_entity.pdbx_description
1 polymer ?
#
loop_
_entity_poly.entity_id
_entity_poly.type
_entity_poly.pdbx_seq_one_letter_code
_entity_poly.pdbx_strand_id
1 'polypeptide(L)' 'MQDTAKYLIHADITTDGIVERSDVVGAVFGQTEGLLGDELDLRELQDSSKVGRIDVDVDSENGQSFGRMTIATSLD' A
#
# COMPACT_ATOMS: atom_id res chain seq x y z
N MET A 1 23.44 -3.65 1.18
CA MET A 1 23.04 -4.39 -0.04
C MET A 1 21.65 -3.90 -0.37
N GLN A 2 21.40 -3.45 -1.60
CA GLN A 2 20.03 -3.15 -2.04
C GLN A 2 19.29 -4.49 -2.03
N ASP A 3 18.32 -4.66 -1.13
CA ASP A 3 17.36 -5.76 -1.23
C ASP A 3 16.59 -5.55 -2.53
N THR A 4 16.98 -6.30 -3.56
CA THR A 4 16.28 -6.30 -4.84
C THR A 4 14.92 -6.93 -4.58
N ALA A 5 13.88 -6.11 -4.54
CA ALA A 5 12.51 -6.59 -4.39
C ALA A 5 12.24 -7.74 -5.38
N LYS A 6 11.69 -8.85 -4.87
CA LYS A 6 11.35 -10.04 -5.68
C LYS A 6 10.17 -9.74 -6.59
N TYR A 7 9.20 -8.98 -6.10
CA TYR A 7 8.06 -8.50 -6.86
C TYR A 7 7.82 -7.01 -6.61
N LEU A 8 7.28 -6.35 -7.63
CA LEU A 8 6.79 -4.97 -7.55
C LEU A 8 5.30 -4.98 -7.85
N ILE A 9 4.49 -4.71 -6.84
CA ILE A 9 3.02 -4.63 -6.96
C ILE A 9 2.67 -3.22 -7.39
N HIS A 10 1.77 -3.09 -8.36
CA HIS A 10 1.20 -1.83 -8.80
C HIS A 10 -0.32 -1.86 -8.63
N ALA A 11 -0.88 -0.79 -8.10
CA ALA A 11 -2.31 -0.60 -7.96
C ALA A 11 -2.69 0.84 -8.33
N ASP A 12 -3.84 1.01 -8.98
CA ASP A 12 -4.44 2.32 -9.21
C ASP A 12 -5.40 2.66 -8.06
N ILE A 13 -5.45 3.93 -7.70
CA ILE A 13 -6.31 4.48 -6.65
C ILE A 13 -7.35 5.37 -7.30
N THR A 14 -8.60 5.24 -6.88
CA THR A 14 -9.69 6.14 -7.24
C THR A 14 -10.60 6.31 -6.05
N THR A 15 -10.89 7.56 -5.69
CA THR A 15 -11.68 7.89 -4.52
C THR A 15 -12.62 9.05 -4.82
N ASP A 16 -13.86 8.94 -4.34
CA ASP A 16 -14.77 10.07 -4.27
C ASP A 16 -14.43 10.93 -3.05
N GLY A 17 -14.14 12.21 -3.27
CA GLY A 17 -13.60 13.11 -2.26
C GLY A 17 -12.10 13.33 -2.41
N ILE A 18 -11.61 14.33 -1.67
CA ILE A 18 -10.19 14.71 -1.64
C ILE A 18 -9.51 13.91 -0.53
N VAL A 19 -8.50 13.13 -0.86
CA VAL A 19 -7.70 12.35 0.10
C VAL A 19 -6.21 12.63 -0.06
N GLU A 20 -5.48 12.51 1.04
CA GLU A 20 -4.03 12.57 1.06
C GLU A 20 -3.41 11.17 1.08
N ARG A 21 -2.10 11.11 0.85
CA ARG A 21 -1.32 9.86 0.90
C ARG A 21 -1.56 9.08 2.19
N SER A 22 -1.61 9.75 3.34
CA SER A 22 -1.82 9.08 4.63
C SER A 22 -3.18 8.39 4.72
N ASP A 23 -4.21 8.94 4.10
CA ASP A 23 -5.55 8.37 4.09
C ASP A 23 -5.59 7.09 3.26
N VAL A 24 -4.96 7.11 2.08
CA VAL A 24 -4.85 5.93 1.22
C VAL A 24 -4.09 4.81 1.92
N VAL A 25 -2.93 5.13 2.53
CA VAL A 25 -2.15 4.14 3.28
C VAL A 25 -2.97 3.60 4.44
N GLY A 26 -3.59 4.47 5.23
CA GLY A 26 -4.44 4.07 6.35
C GLY A 26 -5.61 3.18 5.94
N ALA A 27 -6.25 3.48 4.80
CA ALA A 27 -7.33 2.68 4.25
C ALA A 27 -6.84 1.27 3.85
N VAL A 28 -5.70 1.15 3.17
CA VAL A 28 -5.15 -0.15 2.78
C VAL A 28 -4.86 -1.01 4.01
N PHE A 29 -4.11 -0.47 4.98
CA PHE A 29 -3.79 -1.20 6.21
C PHE A 29 -5.04 -1.56 7.02
N GLY A 30 -5.94 -0.60 7.22
CA GLY A 30 -7.14 -0.79 8.03
C GLY A 30 -8.14 -1.76 7.38
N GLN A 31 -8.18 -1.86 6.05
CA GLN A 31 -9.01 -2.85 5.37
C GLN A 31 -8.39 -4.24 5.36
N THR A 32 -7.06 -4.39 5.41
CA THR A 32 -6.44 -5.73 5.45
C THR A 32 -6.35 -6.34 6.84
N GLU A 33 -6.37 -5.50 7.88
CA GLU A 33 -6.23 -5.92 9.27
C GLU A 33 -7.31 -6.93 9.67
N GLY A 34 -6.88 -8.11 10.13
CA GLY A 34 -7.77 -9.18 10.58
C GLY A 34 -8.52 -9.95 9.48
N LEU A 35 -8.37 -9.59 8.20
CA LEU A 35 -9.04 -10.29 7.09
C LEU A 35 -8.26 -11.50 6.56
N LEU A 36 -6.93 -11.46 6.61
CA LEU A 36 -6.07 -12.42 5.91
C LEU A 36 -5.34 -13.39 6.84
N GLY A 37 -5.61 -13.31 8.15
CA GLY A 37 -4.87 -14.01 9.19
C GLY A 37 -3.51 -13.36 9.49
N ASP A 38 -2.93 -13.72 10.63
CA ASP A 38 -1.74 -13.05 11.18
C ASP A 38 -0.54 -13.10 10.21
N GLU A 39 -0.32 -14.25 9.56
CA GLU A 39 0.81 -14.44 8.61
C GLU A 39 0.77 -13.52 7.38
N LEU A 40 -0.41 -13.00 7.03
CA LEU A 40 -0.63 -12.12 5.89
C LEU A 40 -0.99 -10.69 6.31
N ASP A 41 -0.86 -10.37 7.60
CA ASP A 41 -1.05 -9.01 8.09
C ASP A 41 0.04 -8.08 7.52
N LEU A 42 -0.37 -6.97 6.91
CA LEU A 42 0.57 -6.07 6.24
C LEU A 42 1.58 -5.41 7.20
N ARG A 43 1.24 -5.24 8.49
CA ARG A 43 2.17 -4.69 9.48
C ARG A 43 3.20 -5.74 9.85
N GLU A 44 2.78 -6.96 10.14
CA GLU A 44 3.71 -8.07 10.43
C GLU A 44 4.62 -8.38 9.23
N LEU A 45 4.10 -8.30 8.01
CA LEU A 45 4.87 -8.47 6.79
C LEU A 45 5.90 -7.35 6.58
N GLN A 46 5.60 -6.11 6.96
CA GLN A 46 6.60 -5.03 6.96
C GLN A 46 7.65 -5.21 8.04
N ASP A 47 7.25 -5.57 9.26
CA ASP A 47 8.17 -5.81 10.38
C ASP A 47 9.13 -6.97 10.10
N SER A 48 8.65 -8.00 9.39
CA SER A 48 9.47 -9.13 8.94
C SER A 48 10.24 -8.88 7.64
N SER A 49 10.24 -7.65 7.11
CA SER A 49 10.91 -7.25 5.86
C SER A 49 10.45 -8.01 4.60
N LYS A 50 9.28 -8.64 4.64
CA LYS A 50 8.64 -9.34 3.51
C LYS A 50 7.92 -8.39 2.58
N VAL A 51 7.41 -7.29 3.12
CA VAL A 51 6.82 -6.18 2.39
C VAL A 51 7.65 -4.93 2.66
N GLY A 52 8.02 -4.23 1.60
CA GLY A 52 8.79 -3.00 1.66
C GLY A 52 7.90 -1.76 1.86
N ARG A 53 8.49 -0.59 1.61
CA ARG A 53 7.77 0.68 1.71
C ARG A 53 6.66 0.76 0.66
N ILE A 54 5.49 1.19 1.10
CA ILE A 54 4.37 1.53 0.22
C ILE A 54 4.57 2.98 -0.27
N ASP A 55 4.82 3.12 -1.56
CA ASP A 55 4.84 4.40 -2.24
C ASP A 55 3.49 4.68 -2.85
N VAL A 56 2.98 5.88 -2.60
CA VAL A 56 1.66 6.34 -3.03
C VAL A 56 1.81 7.75 -3.54
N ASP A 57 1.39 7.94 -4.78
CA ASP A 57 1.18 9.24 -5.39
C ASP A 57 -0.32 9.41 -5.60
N VAL A 58 -0.87 10.53 -5.13
CA VAL A 58 -2.29 10.85 -5.26
C VAL A 58 -2.45 12.33 -5.56
N ASP A 59 -3.26 12.62 -6.57
CA ASP A 59 -3.65 13.96 -6.96
C ASP A 59 -5.17 14.06 -6.88
N SER A 60 -5.66 15.28 -6.65
CA SER A 60 -7.10 15.53 -6.52
C SER A 60 -7.55 16.59 -7.51
N GLU A 61 -8.62 16.29 -8.24
CA GLU A 61 -9.23 17.20 -9.21
C GLU A 61 -10.76 17.04 -9.18
N ASN A 62 -11.48 18.16 -9.28
CA ASN A 62 -12.95 18.17 -9.36
C ASN A 62 -13.67 17.42 -8.20
N GLY A 63 -13.04 17.37 -7.02
CA GLY A 63 -13.60 16.70 -5.84
C GLY A 63 -13.43 15.18 -5.84
N GLN A 64 -12.62 14.63 -6.74
CA GLN A 64 -12.20 13.22 -6.75
C GLN A 64 -10.68 13.13 -6.66
N SER A 65 -10.18 12.01 -6.15
CA SER A 65 -8.75 11.73 -6.09
C SER A 65 -8.39 10.53 -6.94
N PHE A 66 -7.26 10.64 -7.64
CA PHE A 66 -6.70 9.58 -8.48
C PHE A 66 -5.23 9.42 -8.14
N GLY A 67 -4.75 8.19 -8.18
CA GLY A 67 -3.37 7.93 -7.78
C GLY A 67 -2.85 6.57 -8.19
N ARG A 68 -1.60 6.33 -7.85
CA ARG A 68 -0.94 5.03 -8.00
C ARG A 68 -0.24 4.65 -6.71
N MET A 69 -0.30 3.37 -6.40
CA MET A 69 0.41 2.75 -5.31
C MET A 69 1.38 1.72 -5.86
N THR A 70 2.61 1.73 -5.35
CA THR A 70 3.63 0.72 -5.65
C THR A 70 4.18 0.12 -4.37
N ILE A 71 4.30 -1.20 -4.33
CA ILE A 71 4.79 -1.96 -3.17
C ILE A 71 5.87 -2.93 -3.61
N ALA A 72 7.08 -2.75 -3.08
CA ALA A 72 8.15 -3.73 -3.21
C ALA A 72 7.89 -4.89 -2.24
N THR A 73 8.02 -6.14 -2.68
CA THR A 73 7.86 -7.31 -1.81
C THR A 73 8.95 -8.35 -2.05
N SER A 74 9.26 -9.11 -1.02
CA SER A 74 10.20 -10.23 -0.98
C SER A 74 9.51 -11.50 -0.46
N LEU A 75 8.18 -11.58 -0.63
CA LEU A 75 7.38 -12.74 -0.24
C LEU A 75 7.87 -14.01 -0.97
N ASP A 76 8.14 -15.06 -0.17
CA ASP A 76 8.50 -16.40 -0.64
C ASP A 76 7.29 -17.34 -0.71
#